data_AF-A0A7W8BY78-F1
#
_entry.id   AF-A0A7W8BY78-F1
#
_cell.length_a   1.000
_cell.length_b   1.000
_cell.length_c   1.000
_cell.angle_alpha   90.00
_cell.angle_beta   90.00
_cell.angle_gamma   90.00
#
_symmetry.space_group_name_H-M   'P 1'
#
loop_
_entity.id
_entity.type
_entity.pdbx_description
1 polymer ?
#
loop_
_entity_poly.entity_id
_entity_poly.type
_entity_poly.pdbx_seq_one_letter_code
_entity_poly.pdbx_strand_id
1 'polypeptide(L)'
;MAAATRYGILIKGGTFLEQGRLLTWLALDKTGTITHGKPCQTDFVEIGNMGDYRTTALAASIAARSDHPVSRAIAEKAVENKIELLGVDDFAAIPGQGVCGVIGGQKWYLGNHRMVEELKKCSTTLEERIFALEKMGKTVVALVGEKGVQGLFAVADTLKDSSIEAIRELKKLGVKTMMLTGDNEHTALAIAEQVGVDSFKGNLLPEDKLRVIEELEKAGGKVGMVGDGINDAPALAKANIGFAMAGGGTDTAIETADVALMDDDLRKIPRFIGLSKSTYAILVQNIVFALGVKALFFALTFMGLATMWMAVFADVGAALVVVANGLRAMRK
;
A
#
# COMPACT_ATOMS: atom_id res chain seq x y z
N MET A 1 9.73 17.95 12.06
CA MET A 1 10.37 16.64 12.34
C MET A 1 9.93 16.05 13.66
N ALA A 2 10.24 16.65 14.82
CA ALA A 2 9.86 16.10 16.13
C ALA A 2 8.36 15.74 16.27
N ALA A 3 7.47 16.57 15.71
CA ALA A 3 6.04 16.26 15.70
C ALA A 3 5.67 15.04 14.84
N ALA A 4 6.35 14.84 13.70
CA ALA A 4 6.13 13.72 12.80
C ALA A 4 6.57 12.39 13.44
N THR A 5 7.70 12.40 14.14
CA THR A 5 8.25 11.21 14.83
C THR A 5 7.28 10.67 15.90
N ARG A 6 6.55 11.54 16.60
CA ARG A 6 5.51 11.09 17.57
C ARG A 6 4.35 10.33 16.92
N TYR A 7 4.16 10.49 15.62
CA TYR A 7 3.16 9.76 14.83
C TYR A 7 3.79 8.60 14.04
N GLY A 8 5.03 8.21 14.37
CA GLY A 8 5.75 7.13 13.69
C GLY A 8 6.08 7.47 12.24
N ILE A 9 6.36 8.74 11.94
CA ILE A 9 6.80 9.22 10.62
C ILE A 9 8.23 9.72 10.74
N LEU A 10 9.17 9.01 10.13
CA LEU A 10 10.58 9.36 10.10
C LEU A 10 10.88 10.14 8.82
N ILE A 11 11.50 11.32 8.95
CA ILE A 11 11.82 12.20 7.84
C ILE A 11 13.34 12.39 7.83
N LYS A 12 14.02 12.03 6.75
CA LYS A 12 15.50 12.10 6.67
C LYS A 12 16.04 13.52 6.46
N GLY A 13 15.21 14.47 6.03
CA GLY A 13 15.66 15.83 5.69
C GLY A 13 14.55 16.87 5.73
N GLY A 14 14.90 18.12 6.06
CA GLY A 14 13.93 19.23 6.18
C GLY A 14 13.33 19.62 4.83
N THR A 15 14.10 19.44 3.75
CA THR A 15 13.68 19.64 2.37
C THR A 15 12.46 18.81 2.01
N PHE A 16 12.42 17.53 2.42
CA PHE A 16 11.27 16.65 2.15
C PHE A 16 10.02 17.08 2.89
N LEU A 17 10.18 17.59 4.12
CA LEU A 17 9.05 18.18 4.85
C LEU A 17 8.53 19.42 4.13
N GLU A 18 9.38 20.24 3.51
CA GLU A 18 8.92 21.41 2.75
C GLU A 18 8.29 21.05 1.40
N GLN A 19 8.81 20.00 0.74
CA GLN A 19 8.28 19.50 -0.53
C GLN A 19 6.92 18.83 -0.36
N GLY A 20 6.62 18.24 0.81
CA GLY A 20 5.37 17.53 1.07
C GLY A 20 4.10 18.34 0.76
N ARG A 21 4.12 19.66 0.97
CA ARG A 21 2.98 20.56 0.69
C ARG A 21 2.73 20.77 -0.80
N LEU A 22 3.76 20.58 -1.62
CA LEU A 22 3.74 20.80 -3.06
C LEU A 22 3.28 19.56 -3.81
N LEU A 23 3.19 18.40 -3.14
CA LEU A 23 2.74 17.15 -3.76
C LEU A 23 1.36 17.33 -4.40
N THR A 24 1.28 16.98 -5.67
CA THR A 24 0.06 17.00 -6.48
C THR A 24 -0.40 15.59 -6.84
N TRP A 25 0.54 14.66 -6.97
CA TRP A 25 0.30 13.27 -7.32
C TRP A 25 0.95 12.36 -6.28
N LEU A 26 0.23 11.31 -5.91
CA LEU A 26 0.76 10.20 -5.13
C LEU A 26 0.57 8.92 -5.94
N ALA A 27 1.68 8.35 -6.39
CA ALA A 27 1.73 7.00 -6.95
C ALA A 27 1.82 5.99 -5.80
N LEU A 28 0.97 4.97 -5.84
CA LEU A 28 0.89 3.93 -4.82
C LEU A 28 1.13 2.58 -5.48
N ASP A 29 2.06 1.81 -4.94
CA ASP A 29 2.13 0.39 -5.26
C ASP A 29 0.91 -0.35 -4.70
N LYS A 30 0.53 -1.46 -5.34
CA LYS A 30 -0.60 -2.28 -4.90
C LYS A 30 -0.20 -3.21 -3.75
N THR A 31 0.75 -4.10 -4.00
CA THR A 31 1.04 -5.24 -3.11
C THR A 31 1.77 -4.76 -1.86
N GLY A 32 1.26 -5.11 -0.67
CA GLY A 32 1.89 -4.72 0.60
C GLY A 32 1.74 -3.24 0.99
N THR A 33 1.43 -2.37 0.03
CA THR A 33 1.08 -0.97 0.27
C THR A 33 -0.42 -0.81 0.44
N ILE A 34 -1.19 -0.81 -0.66
CA ILE A 34 -2.66 -0.70 -0.63
C ILE A 34 -3.30 -1.93 0.03
N THR A 35 -2.76 -3.11 -0.30
CA THR A 35 -3.19 -4.40 0.24
C THR A 35 -2.30 -4.84 1.40
N HIS A 36 -2.73 -5.88 2.12
CA HIS A 36 -1.95 -6.46 3.21
C HIS A 36 -0.65 -7.15 2.75
N GLY A 37 -0.51 -7.48 1.46
CA GLY A 37 0.63 -8.24 0.93
C GLY A 37 0.61 -9.70 1.36
N LYS A 38 -0.51 -10.16 1.92
CA LYS A 38 -0.71 -11.51 2.44
C LYS A 38 -1.97 -12.08 1.81
N PRO A 39 -1.85 -13.07 0.91
CA PRO A 39 -3.03 -13.68 0.30
C PRO A 39 -3.89 -14.34 1.38
N CYS A 40 -5.19 -14.15 1.29
CA CYS A 40 -6.17 -14.78 2.18
C CYS A 40 -7.30 -15.39 1.36
N GLN A 41 -7.89 -16.47 1.86
CA GLN A 41 -9.05 -17.07 1.22
C GLN A 41 -10.26 -16.15 1.42
N THR A 42 -10.81 -15.68 0.31
CA THR A 42 -11.92 -14.71 0.25
C THR A 42 -13.25 -15.38 0.00
N ASP A 43 -13.29 -16.36 -0.90
CA ASP A 43 -14.53 -17.05 -1.28
C ASP A 43 -14.32 -18.56 -1.30
N PHE A 44 -15.41 -19.26 -1.02
CA PHE A 44 -15.54 -20.68 -1.25
C PHE A 44 -16.83 -20.91 -2.04
N VAL A 45 -16.72 -21.67 -3.13
CA VAL A 45 -17.87 -22.05 -3.95
C VAL A 45 -17.95 -23.56 -4.00
N GLU A 46 -18.97 -24.14 -3.38
CA GLU A 46 -19.24 -25.56 -3.51
C GLU A 46 -19.72 -25.88 -4.94
N ILE A 47 -19.12 -26.92 -5.54
CA ILE A 47 -19.48 -27.43 -6.86
C ILE A 47 -20.02 -28.87 -6.74
N GLY A 48 -19.43 -29.65 -5.85
CA GLY A 48 -19.89 -31.00 -5.52
C GLY A 48 -21.06 -30.99 -4.54
N ASN A 49 -21.42 -32.18 -4.06
CA ASN A 49 -22.45 -32.39 -3.05
C ASN A 49 -21.85 -33.01 -1.77
N MET A 50 -20.61 -32.65 -1.42
CA MET A 50 -19.91 -33.26 -0.27
C MET A 50 -20.11 -32.48 1.04
N GLY A 51 -20.68 -31.29 0.96
CA GLY A 51 -20.83 -30.32 2.03
C GLY A 51 -19.59 -29.44 2.20
N ASP A 52 -19.82 -28.17 2.52
CA ASP A 52 -18.80 -27.14 2.75
C ASP A 52 -17.69 -27.59 3.71
N TYR A 53 -18.08 -28.17 4.85
CA TYR A 53 -17.14 -28.59 5.89
C TYR A 53 -16.14 -29.63 5.37
N ARG A 54 -16.65 -30.68 4.72
CA ARG A 54 -15.82 -31.79 4.24
C ARG A 54 -14.93 -31.35 3.07
N THR A 55 -15.48 -30.57 2.15
CA THR A 55 -14.74 -30.02 1.00
C THR A 55 -13.60 -29.12 1.46
N THR A 56 -13.88 -28.25 2.43
CA THR A 56 -12.86 -27.34 3.00
C THR A 56 -11.80 -28.12 3.78
N ALA A 57 -12.19 -29.11 4.59
CA ALA A 57 -11.24 -29.95 5.32
C ALA A 57 -10.26 -30.68 4.39
N LEU A 58 -10.76 -31.26 3.30
CA LEU A 58 -9.92 -31.94 2.30
C LEU A 58 -8.93 -30.96 1.64
N ALA A 59 -9.42 -29.82 1.14
CA ALA A 59 -8.58 -28.82 0.50
C ALA A 59 -7.51 -28.27 1.45
N ALA A 60 -7.91 -27.87 2.66
CA ALA A 60 -7.01 -27.32 3.66
C ALA A 60 -5.94 -28.32 4.12
N SER A 61 -6.29 -29.61 4.22
CA SER A 61 -5.33 -30.66 4.61
C SER A 61 -4.21 -30.82 3.58
N ILE A 62 -4.54 -30.82 2.29
CA ILE A 62 -3.55 -30.87 1.21
C ILE A 62 -2.76 -29.56 1.16
N ALA A 63 -3.45 -28.43 1.29
CA ALA A 63 -2.84 -27.10 1.25
C ALA A 63 -1.83 -26.89 2.39
N ALA A 64 -2.10 -27.40 3.60
CA ALA A 64 -1.24 -27.29 4.77
C ALA A 64 0.13 -27.99 4.59
N ARG A 65 0.28 -28.88 3.61
CA ARG A 65 1.55 -29.55 3.27
C ARG A 65 2.42 -28.74 2.29
N SER A 66 1.93 -27.61 1.79
CA SER A 66 2.60 -26.79 0.77
C SER A 66 3.02 -25.43 1.31
N ASP A 67 4.23 -25.00 0.97
CA ASP A 67 4.75 -23.66 1.32
C ASP A 67 4.27 -22.54 0.39
N HIS A 68 3.47 -22.86 -0.63
CA HIS A 68 2.97 -21.86 -1.57
C HIS A 68 2.02 -20.88 -0.86
N PRO A 69 2.14 -19.54 -1.08
CA PRO A 69 1.32 -18.54 -0.40
C PRO A 69 -0.20 -18.78 -0.52
N VAL A 70 -0.65 -19.23 -1.69
CA VAL A 70 -2.07 -19.56 -1.94
C VAL A 70 -2.53 -20.76 -1.12
N SER A 71 -1.67 -21.78 -0.95
CA SER A 71 -1.97 -22.96 -0.14
C SER A 71 -2.04 -22.59 1.34
N ARG A 72 -1.11 -21.76 1.82
CA ARG A 72 -1.13 -21.23 3.20
C ARG A 72 -2.41 -20.47 3.48
N ALA A 73 -2.85 -19.61 2.56
CA ALA A 73 -4.10 -18.86 2.70
C ALA A 73 -5.34 -19.75 2.92
N ILE A 74 -5.42 -20.88 2.22
CA ILE A 74 -6.51 -21.86 2.37
C ILE A 74 -6.40 -22.61 3.71
N ALA A 75 -5.18 -23.01 4.08
CA ALA A 75 -4.94 -23.72 5.35
C ALA A 75 -5.23 -22.83 6.57
N GLU A 76 -4.78 -21.58 6.56
CA GLU A 76 -5.02 -20.59 7.62
C GLU A 76 -6.51 -20.33 7.80
N LYS A 77 -7.27 -20.21 6.69
CA LYS A 77 -8.72 -19.99 6.77
C LYS A 77 -9.47 -21.15 7.41
N ALA A 78 -9.03 -22.38 7.15
CA ALA A 78 -9.61 -23.56 7.78
C ALA A 78 -9.32 -23.60 9.29
N VAL A 79 -8.13 -23.20 9.71
CA VAL A 79 -7.77 -23.08 11.14
C VAL A 79 -8.62 -22.00 11.84
N GLU A 80 -8.82 -20.84 11.21
CA GLU A 80 -9.72 -19.78 11.72
C GLU A 80 -11.14 -20.30 11.93
N ASN A 81 -11.64 -21.09 10.96
CA ASN A 81 -12.97 -21.70 11.01
C ASN A 81 -13.05 -22.95 11.90
N LYS A 82 -11.97 -23.30 12.62
CA LYS A 82 -11.88 -24.47 13.50
C LYS A 82 -12.18 -25.80 12.78
N ILE A 83 -11.75 -25.91 11.53
CA ILE A 83 -11.88 -27.14 10.75
C ILE A 83 -10.69 -28.04 11.06
N GLU A 84 -10.97 -29.28 11.47
CA GLU A 84 -9.93 -30.26 11.74
C GLU A 84 -9.26 -30.73 10.44
N LEU A 85 -7.93 -30.66 10.41
CA LEU A 85 -7.12 -31.14 9.30
C LEU A 85 -7.00 -32.68 9.36
N LEU A 86 -7.08 -33.29 8.18
CA LEU A 86 -6.99 -34.73 7.97
C LEU A 86 -5.55 -35.14 7.66
N GLY A 87 -5.24 -36.40 7.93
CA GLY A 87 -3.97 -37.00 7.50
C GLY A 87 -3.88 -37.05 5.98
N VAL A 88 -2.77 -36.53 5.44
CA VAL A 88 -2.44 -36.58 4.01
C VAL A 88 -1.24 -37.49 3.81
N ASP A 89 -1.45 -38.54 3.02
CA ASP A 89 -0.44 -39.49 2.55
C ASP A 89 -0.06 -39.18 1.09
N ASP A 90 1.09 -39.69 0.61
CA ASP A 90 1.58 -39.56 -0.77
C ASP A 90 1.49 -38.13 -1.35
N PHE A 91 1.86 -37.13 -0.54
CA PHE A 91 1.86 -35.73 -0.98
C PHE A 91 2.89 -35.50 -2.09
N ALA A 92 2.45 -34.86 -3.18
CA ALA A 92 3.32 -34.45 -4.28
C ALA A 92 2.94 -33.07 -4.82
N ALA A 93 3.94 -32.21 -5.01
CA ALA A 93 3.78 -30.94 -5.71
C ALA A 93 3.94 -31.14 -7.22
N ILE A 94 3.02 -30.57 -7.99
CA ILE A 94 3.01 -30.61 -9.46
C ILE A 94 3.36 -29.20 -9.98
N PRO A 95 4.60 -28.99 -10.44
CA PRO A 95 5.09 -27.66 -10.82
C PRO A 95 4.18 -26.98 -11.85
N GLY A 96 3.81 -25.73 -11.57
CA GLY A 96 2.98 -24.91 -12.45
C GLY A 96 1.49 -25.27 -12.48
N GLN A 97 1.04 -26.23 -11.66
CA GLN A 97 -0.35 -26.68 -11.64
C GLN A 97 -0.96 -26.70 -10.24
N GLY A 98 -0.24 -27.23 -9.25
CA GLY A 98 -0.78 -27.35 -7.89
C GLY A 98 -0.13 -28.46 -7.08
N VAL A 99 -0.92 -29.09 -6.23
CA VAL A 99 -0.49 -30.16 -5.31
C VAL A 99 -1.51 -31.30 -5.32
N CYS A 100 -1.06 -32.49 -4.97
CA CYS A 100 -1.94 -33.66 -4.80
C CYS A 100 -1.55 -34.48 -3.57
N GLY A 101 -2.48 -35.29 -3.11
CA GLY A 101 -2.28 -36.19 -1.97
C GLY A 101 -3.41 -37.19 -1.83
N VAL A 102 -3.24 -38.16 -0.95
CA VAL A 102 -4.23 -39.19 -0.65
C VAL A 102 -4.81 -38.94 0.73
N ILE A 103 -6.14 -38.90 0.83
CA ILE A 103 -6.87 -38.73 2.10
C ILE A 103 -7.96 -39.79 2.16
N GLY A 104 -7.94 -40.63 3.20
CA GLY A 104 -8.91 -41.72 3.36
C GLY A 104 -8.91 -42.72 2.21
N GLY A 105 -7.73 -42.98 1.62
CA GLY A 105 -7.57 -43.90 0.48
C GLY A 105 -8.01 -43.32 -0.88
N GLN A 106 -8.45 -42.06 -0.94
CA GLN A 106 -8.83 -41.39 -2.20
C GLN A 106 -7.80 -40.34 -2.59
N LYS A 107 -7.49 -40.27 -3.90
CA LYS A 107 -6.58 -39.28 -4.44
C LYS A 107 -7.29 -37.96 -4.71
N TRP A 108 -6.70 -36.89 -4.22
CA TRP A 108 -7.20 -35.53 -4.33
C TRP A 108 -6.14 -34.62 -4.93
N TYR A 109 -6.62 -33.64 -5.69
CA TYR A 109 -5.80 -32.64 -6.36
C TYR A 109 -6.30 -31.25 -5.97
N LEU A 110 -5.38 -30.33 -5.73
CA LEU A 110 -5.65 -28.94 -5.41
C LEU A 110 -4.78 -28.07 -6.32
N GLY A 111 -5.37 -27.38 -7.30
CA GLY A 111 -4.60 -26.68 -8.31
C GLY A 111 -5.37 -25.65 -9.12
N ASN A 112 -4.65 -25.00 -10.04
CA ASN A 112 -5.18 -23.97 -10.94
C ASN A 112 -6.08 -24.55 -12.05
N HIS A 113 -6.60 -23.66 -12.89
CA HIS A 113 -7.46 -24.03 -14.03
C HIS A 113 -6.82 -25.09 -14.95
N ARG A 114 -5.52 -24.97 -15.25
CA ARG A 114 -4.77 -25.92 -16.08
C ARG A 114 -4.80 -27.35 -15.53
N MET A 115 -4.73 -27.52 -14.20
CA MET A 115 -4.85 -28.85 -13.58
C MET A 115 -6.23 -29.48 -13.85
N VAL A 116 -7.29 -28.67 -13.83
CA VAL A 116 -8.66 -29.13 -14.09
C VAL A 116 -8.82 -29.56 -15.54
N GLU A 117 -8.23 -28.82 -16.48
CA GLU A 117 -8.20 -29.15 -17.90
C GLU A 117 -7.43 -30.46 -18.17
N GLU A 118 -6.24 -30.62 -17.59
CA GLU A 118 -5.41 -31.83 -17.78
C GLU A 118 -6.07 -33.08 -17.22
N LEU A 119 -6.81 -32.95 -16.11
CA LEU A 119 -7.62 -34.04 -15.56
C LEU A 119 -8.90 -34.32 -16.35
N LYS A 120 -9.20 -33.54 -17.41
CA LYS A 120 -10.41 -33.61 -18.24
C LYS A 120 -11.70 -33.54 -17.41
N LYS A 121 -11.68 -32.74 -16.35
CA LYS A 121 -12.83 -32.52 -15.45
C LYS A 121 -13.43 -31.12 -15.59
N CYS A 122 -13.05 -30.39 -16.65
CA CYS A 122 -13.59 -29.06 -16.91
C CYS A 122 -15.02 -29.12 -17.48
N SER A 123 -15.85 -28.15 -17.10
CA SER A 123 -17.17 -27.91 -17.67
C SER A 123 -17.32 -26.42 -17.98
N THR A 124 -18.13 -26.08 -18.98
CA THR A 124 -18.36 -24.69 -19.40
C THR A 124 -18.87 -23.82 -18.25
N THR A 125 -19.75 -24.38 -17.41
CA THR A 125 -20.27 -23.73 -16.20
C THR A 125 -19.19 -23.47 -15.13
N LEU A 126 -18.16 -24.32 -15.06
CA LEU A 126 -17.05 -24.16 -14.13
C LEU A 126 -16.09 -23.07 -14.63
N GLU A 127 -15.80 -23.07 -15.93
CA GLU A 127 -15.01 -22.02 -16.60
C GLU A 127 -15.62 -20.64 -16.39
N GLU A 128 -16.92 -20.49 -16.57
CA GLU A 128 -17.63 -19.22 -16.31
C GLU A 128 -17.46 -18.75 -14.87
N ARG A 129 -17.52 -19.66 -13.89
CA ARG A 129 -17.33 -19.33 -12.46
C ARG A 129 -15.90 -18.97 -12.13
N ILE A 130 -14.93 -19.72 -12.65
CA ILE A 130 -13.49 -19.45 -12.47
C ILE A 130 -13.19 -18.08 -13.07
N PHE A 131 -13.61 -17.84 -14.31
CA PHE A 131 -13.38 -16.58 -15.02
C PHE A 131 -14.03 -15.38 -14.30
N ALA A 132 -15.23 -15.54 -13.75
CA ALA A 132 -15.88 -14.48 -12.97
C ALA A 132 -15.06 -14.08 -11.73
N LEU A 133 -14.51 -15.05 -11.00
CA LEU A 133 -13.66 -14.82 -9.83
C LEU A 133 -12.29 -14.23 -10.23
N GLU A 134 -11.68 -14.73 -11.30
CA GLU A 134 -10.41 -14.21 -11.84
C GLU A 134 -10.55 -12.78 -12.33
N LYS A 135 -11.70 -12.42 -12.93
CA LYS A 135 -12.00 -11.04 -13.34
C LYS A 135 -12.09 -10.08 -12.15
N MET A 136 -12.41 -10.58 -10.97
CA MET A 136 -12.35 -9.81 -9.72
C MET A 136 -10.93 -9.74 -9.12
N GLY A 137 -9.92 -10.27 -9.82
CA GLY A 137 -8.53 -10.30 -9.37
C GLY A 137 -8.21 -11.36 -8.34
N LYS A 138 -9.05 -12.40 -8.24
CA LYS A 138 -8.86 -13.51 -7.30
C LYS A 138 -8.13 -14.65 -8.01
N THR A 139 -7.15 -15.23 -7.33
CA THR A 139 -6.54 -16.49 -7.77
C THR A 139 -7.44 -17.65 -7.38
N VAL A 140 -7.93 -18.41 -8.36
CA VAL A 140 -8.85 -19.53 -8.12
C VAL A 140 -8.09 -20.84 -8.09
N VAL A 141 -8.37 -21.65 -7.06
CA VAL A 141 -7.85 -23.00 -6.89
C VAL A 141 -9.01 -23.97 -6.78
N ALA A 142 -8.99 -25.05 -7.54
CA ALA A 142 -10.02 -26.07 -7.55
C ALA A 142 -9.56 -27.31 -6.75
N LEU A 143 -10.45 -27.83 -5.90
CA LEU A 143 -10.30 -29.17 -5.33
C LEU A 143 -10.95 -30.18 -6.28
N VAL A 144 -10.15 -31.12 -6.78
CA VAL A 144 -10.58 -32.15 -7.73
C VAL A 144 -10.39 -33.53 -7.10
N GLY A 145 -11.47 -34.32 -7.13
CA GLY A 145 -11.44 -35.75 -6.79
C GLY A 145 -11.81 -36.61 -8.00
N GLU A 146 -11.94 -37.91 -7.78
CA GLU A 146 -12.32 -38.86 -8.84
C GLU A 146 -13.67 -38.51 -9.51
N LYS A 147 -14.62 -38.05 -8.71
CA LYS A 147 -15.97 -37.64 -9.14
C LYS A 147 -16.02 -36.26 -9.80
N GLY A 148 -14.88 -35.58 -9.96
CA GLY A 148 -14.77 -34.24 -10.54
C GLY A 148 -14.47 -33.15 -9.51
N VAL A 149 -14.66 -31.90 -9.92
CA VAL A 149 -14.41 -30.72 -9.07
C VAL A 149 -15.44 -30.66 -7.94
N GLN A 150 -14.96 -30.56 -6.71
CA GLN A 150 -15.81 -30.52 -5.51
C GLN A 150 -15.99 -29.11 -4.95
N GLY A 151 -15.00 -28.24 -5.12
CA GLY A 151 -15.09 -26.86 -4.68
C GLY A 151 -14.04 -25.97 -5.32
N LEU A 152 -14.36 -24.68 -5.41
CA LEU A 152 -13.45 -23.62 -5.82
C LEU A 152 -13.12 -22.75 -4.61
N PHE A 153 -11.85 -22.45 -4.44
CA PHE A 153 -11.28 -21.63 -3.38
C PHE A 153 -10.68 -20.40 -4.04
N ALA A 154 -11.20 -19.23 -3.74
CA ALA A 154 -10.69 -17.98 -4.26
C ALA A 154 -9.78 -17.33 -3.22
N VAL A 155 -8.55 -17.03 -3.62
CA VAL A 155 -7.54 -16.40 -2.79
C VAL A 155 -7.18 -15.05 -3.38
N ALA A 156 -7.21 -14.01 -2.56
CA ALA A 156 -6.84 -12.67 -2.99
C ALA A 156 -6.10 -11.95 -1.87
N ASP A 157 -5.30 -10.97 -2.26
CA ASP A 157 -4.70 -10.03 -1.33
C ASP A 157 -5.74 -8.96 -0.97
N THR A 158 -6.11 -8.89 0.30
CA THR A 158 -7.19 -7.99 0.75
C THR A 158 -6.69 -6.57 0.93
N LEU A 159 -7.62 -5.63 0.71
CA LEU A 159 -7.38 -4.20 0.91
C LEU A 159 -7.29 -3.89 2.39
N LYS A 160 -6.39 -2.96 2.75
CA LYS A 160 -6.38 -2.38 4.09
C LYS A 160 -7.49 -1.32 4.18
N ASP A 161 -8.28 -1.36 5.24
CA ASP A 161 -9.28 -0.31 5.52
C ASP A 161 -8.62 1.08 5.61
N SER A 162 -7.41 1.13 6.17
CA SER A 162 -6.59 2.34 6.26
C SER A 162 -6.23 2.94 4.90
N SER A 163 -6.09 2.12 3.85
CA SER A 163 -5.81 2.60 2.48
C SER A 163 -6.99 3.39 1.91
N ILE A 164 -8.22 2.89 2.11
CA ILE A 164 -9.45 3.55 1.64
C ILE A 164 -9.63 4.89 2.34
N GLU A 165 -9.43 4.92 3.66
CA GLU A 165 -9.47 6.15 4.45
C GLU A 165 -8.39 7.15 4.01
N ALA A 166 -7.16 6.69 3.84
CA ALA A 166 -6.04 7.53 3.43
C ALA A 166 -6.27 8.19 2.06
N ILE A 167 -6.76 7.43 1.08
CA ILE A 167 -7.02 7.95 -0.27
C ILE A 167 -8.15 8.98 -0.26
N ARG A 168 -9.19 8.76 0.55
CA ARG A 168 -10.24 9.76 0.76
C ARG A 168 -9.69 11.05 1.37
N GLU A 169 -8.79 10.97 2.35
CA GLU A 169 -8.15 12.14 2.95
C GLU A 169 -7.21 12.86 1.99
N LEU A 170 -6.44 12.12 1.19
CA LEU A 170 -5.56 12.68 0.17
C LEU A 170 -6.34 13.49 -0.87
N LYS A 171 -7.50 13.00 -1.31
CA LYS A 171 -8.41 13.74 -2.20
C LYS A 171 -8.90 15.03 -1.57
N LYS A 172 -9.26 15.02 -0.28
CA LYS A 172 -9.64 16.25 0.46
C LYS A 172 -8.50 17.27 0.52
N LEU A 173 -7.25 16.81 0.54
CA LEU A 173 -6.05 17.66 0.52
C LEU A 173 -5.68 18.16 -0.89
N GLY A 174 -6.42 17.75 -1.93
CA GLY A 174 -6.20 18.12 -3.33
C GLY A 174 -5.08 17.32 -4.02
N VAL A 175 -4.70 16.16 -3.46
CA VAL A 175 -3.67 15.28 -4.02
C VAL A 175 -4.35 14.19 -4.82
N LYS A 176 -3.97 14.05 -6.09
CA LYS A 176 -4.45 12.99 -6.98
C LYS A 176 -3.69 11.70 -6.71
N THR A 177 -4.40 10.58 -6.81
CA THR A 177 -3.86 9.25 -6.50
C THR A 177 -3.80 8.39 -7.75
N MET A 178 -2.69 7.69 -7.94
CA MET A 178 -2.50 6.74 -9.03
C MET A 178 -2.02 5.40 -8.48
N MET A 179 -2.71 4.31 -8.81
CA MET A 179 -2.25 2.96 -8.47
C MET A 179 -1.36 2.39 -9.57
N LEU A 180 -0.20 1.86 -9.21
CA LEU A 180 0.73 1.15 -10.11
C LEU A 180 0.81 -0.31 -9.68
N THR A 181 0.61 -1.25 -10.61
CA THR A 181 0.70 -2.68 -10.31
C THR A 181 1.24 -3.49 -11.48
N GLY A 182 1.91 -4.60 -11.16
CA GLY A 182 2.31 -5.62 -12.12
C GLY A 182 1.17 -6.59 -12.49
N ASP A 183 0.06 -6.56 -11.76
CA ASP A 183 -1.10 -7.41 -12.06
C ASP A 183 -1.80 -6.99 -13.35
N ASN A 184 -2.62 -7.90 -13.89
CA ASN A 184 -3.42 -7.62 -15.07
C ASN A 184 -4.37 -6.42 -14.89
N GLU A 185 -4.74 -5.79 -16.02
CA GLU A 185 -5.61 -4.60 -16.01
C GLU A 185 -6.98 -4.84 -15.37
N HIS A 186 -7.55 -6.05 -15.50
CA HIS A 186 -8.84 -6.37 -14.89
C HIS A 186 -8.79 -6.36 -13.36
N THR A 187 -7.75 -6.95 -12.78
CA THR A 187 -7.48 -6.95 -11.34
C THR A 187 -7.20 -5.54 -10.85
N ALA A 188 -6.37 -4.80 -11.60
CA ALA A 188 -6.04 -3.41 -11.29
C ALA A 188 -7.30 -2.54 -11.27
N LEU A 189 -8.19 -2.69 -12.25
CA LEU A 189 -9.46 -1.96 -12.31
C LEU A 189 -10.35 -2.29 -11.11
N ALA A 190 -10.53 -3.58 -10.80
CA ALA A 190 -11.38 -4.02 -9.69
C ALA A 190 -10.91 -3.45 -8.34
N ILE A 191 -9.59 -3.46 -8.09
CA ILE A 191 -9.00 -2.89 -6.88
C ILE A 191 -9.08 -1.36 -6.89
N ALA A 192 -8.84 -0.72 -8.04
CA ALA A 192 -8.91 0.73 -8.18
C ALA A 192 -10.30 1.27 -7.83
N GLU A 193 -11.36 0.60 -8.27
CA GLU A 193 -12.75 0.95 -7.97
C GLU A 193 -13.08 0.76 -6.49
N GLN A 194 -12.63 -0.32 -5.87
CA GLN A 194 -12.87 -0.59 -4.45
C GLN A 194 -12.18 0.43 -3.54
N VAL A 195 -10.95 0.80 -3.87
CA VAL A 195 -10.15 1.74 -3.09
C VAL A 195 -10.53 3.20 -3.41
N GLY A 196 -10.98 3.45 -4.63
CA GLY A 196 -11.39 4.77 -5.11
C GLY A 196 -10.21 5.65 -5.52
N VAL A 197 -9.16 5.11 -6.15
CA VAL A 197 -8.06 5.92 -6.72
C VAL A 197 -8.52 6.72 -7.94
N ASP A 198 -7.81 7.79 -8.31
CA ASP A 198 -8.18 8.65 -9.45
C ASP A 198 -7.74 8.07 -10.81
N SER A 199 -6.70 7.24 -10.80
CA SER A 199 -6.16 6.57 -11.99
C SER A 199 -5.42 5.30 -11.61
N PHE A 200 -5.25 4.37 -12.55
CA PHE A 200 -4.49 3.15 -12.35
C PHE A 200 -3.73 2.76 -13.63
N LYS A 201 -2.64 2.01 -13.47
CA LYS A 201 -1.92 1.32 -14.56
C LYS A 201 -1.56 -0.09 -14.10
N GLY A 202 -1.99 -1.10 -14.87
CA GLY A 202 -1.65 -2.52 -14.67
C GLY A 202 -0.58 -3.01 -15.64
N ASN A 203 -0.19 -4.27 -15.52
CA ASN A 203 0.83 -4.96 -16.34
C ASN A 203 2.19 -4.24 -16.36
N LEU A 204 2.57 -3.55 -15.27
CA LEU A 204 3.81 -2.79 -15.22
C LEU A 204 5.00 -3.62 -14.74
N LEU A 205 6.12 -3.51 -15.45
CA LEU A 205 7.43 -3.91 -14.93
C LEU A 205 8.01 -2.80 -14.03
N PRO A 206 9.01 -3.10 -13.18
CA PRO A 206 9.67 -2.09 -12.35
C PRO A 206 10.16 -0.85 -13.14
N GLU A 207 10.69 -1.07 -14.34
CA GLU A 207 11.13 0.00 -15.25
C GLU A 207 9.98 0.85 -15.77
N ASP A 208 8.81 0.25 -15.99
CA ASP A 208 7.64 0.99 -16.45
C ASP A 208 7.06 1.86 -15.34
N LYS A 209 7.08 1.39 -14.08
CA LYS A 209 6.71 2.23 -12.93
C LYS A 209 7.55 3.50 -12.86
N LEU A 210 8.87 3.38 -13.10
CA LEU A 210 9.78 4.52 -13.17
C LEU A 210 9.39 5.49 -14.30
N ARG A 211 9.11 4.99 -15.51
CA ARG A 211 8.68 5.82 -16.64
C ARG A 211 7.41 6.59 -16.34
N VAL A 212 6.43 5.96 -15.66
CA VAL A 212 5.18 6.62 -15.29
C VAL A 212 5.43 7.79 -14.33
N ILE A 213 6.35 7.65 -13.37
CA ILE A 213 6.73 8.74 -12.47
C ILE A 213 7.38 9.88 -13.27
N GLU A 214 8.25 9.57 -14.22
CA GLU A 214 8.87 10.58 -15.10
C GLU A 214 7.86 11.34 -15.96
N GLU A 215 6.84 10.65 -16.49
CA GLU A 215 5.75 11.26 -17.25
C GLU A 215 4.95 12.25 -16.39
N LEU A 216 4.61 11.84 -15.16
CA LEU A 216 3.87 12.70 -14.23
C LEU A 216 4.70 13.92 -13.78
N GLU A 217 6.00 13.74 -13.59
CA GLU A 217 6.91 14.84 -13.24
C GLU A 217 7.09 15.82 -14.42
N LYS A 218 7.25 15.30 -15.65
CA LYS A 218 7.35 16.12 -16.88
C LYS A 218 6.08 16.92 -17.15
N ALA A 219 4.93 16.41 -16.76
CA ALA A 219 3.66 17.15 -16.82
C ALA A 219 3.57 18.31 -15.80
N GLY A 220 4.64 18.58 -15.03
CA GLY A 220 4.73 19.65 -14.04
C GLY A 220 4.17 19.27 -12.67
N GLY A 221 3.79 18.00 -12.47
CA GLY A 221 3.34 17.50 -11.19
C GLY A 221 4.50 17.28 -10.22
N LYS A 222 4.26 17.52 -8.93
CA LYS A 222 5.13 16.99 -7.86
C LYS A 222 4.59 15.63 -7.44
N VAL A 223 5.43 14.61 -7.61
CA VAL A 223 5.05 13.21 -7.51
C VAL A 223 5.70 12.60 -6.27
N GLY A 224 4.87 12.01 -5.41
CA GLY A 224 5.32 11.10 -4.36
C GLY A 224 5.09 9.66 -4.79
N MET A 225 5.97 8.75 -4.40
CA MET A 225 5.81 7.31 -4.61
C MET A 225 5.72 6.60 -3.25
N VAL A 226 4.81 5.64 -3.12
CA VAL A 226 4.66 4.79 -1.93
C VAL A 226 4.89 3.35 -2.33
N GLY A 227 5.77 2.66 -1.62
CA GLY A 227 6.06 1.24 -1.88
C GLY A 227 6.70 0.52 -0.70
N ASP A 228 6.82 -0.80 -0.84
CA ASP A 228 7.55 -1.67 0.09
C ASP A 228 9.07 -1.66 -0.15
N GLY A 229 9.49 -1.09 -1.28
CA GLY A 229 10.87 -0.86 -1.71
C GLY A 229 11.64 -2.10 -2.17
N ILE A 230 11.01 -3.27 -2.33
CA ILE A 230 11.64 -4.43 -2.97
C ILE A 230 11.60 -4.26 -4.50
N ASN A 231 10.40 -4.05 -5.03
CA ASN A 231 10.18 -3.89 -6.48
C ASN A 231 10.18 -2.42 -6.93
N ASP A 232 10.02 -1.50 -5.97
CA ASP A 232 9.77 -0.09 -6.24
C ASP A 232 10.95 0.82 -5.91
N ALA A 233 12.10 0.29 -5.50
CA ALA A 233 13.27 1.10 -5.15
C ALA A 233 13.67 2.12 -6.23
N PRO A 234 13.74 1.77 -7.53
CA PRO A 234 14.06 2.75 -8.58
C PRO A 234 13.00 3.86 -8.70
N ALA A 235 11.73 3.48 -8.58
CA ALA A 235 10.58 4.40 -8.65
C ALA A 235 10.55 5.34 -7.43
N LEU A 236 10.82 4.82 -6.23
CA LEU A 236 10.93 5.58 -4.99
C LEU A 236 12.07 6.60 -5.04
N ALA A 237 13.24 6.21 -5.54
CA ALA A 237 14.40 7.10 -5.64
C ALA A 237 14.23 8.22 -6.67
N LYS A 238 13.40 8.00 -7.71
CA LYS A 238 13.14 9.00 -8.75
C LYS A 238 12.05 10.00 -8.37
N ALA A 239 11.08 9.58 -7.57
CA ALA A 239 10.01 10.46 -7.11
C ALA A 239 10.56 11.70 -6.39
N ASN A 240 9.78 12.78 -6.35
CA ASN A 240 10.19 13.96 -5.59
C ASN A 240 10.22 13.67 -4.08
N ILE A 241 9.37 12.75 -3.62
CA ILE A 241 9.38 12.21 -2.26
C ILE A 241 9.07 10.72 -2.33
N GLY A 242 10.02 9.89 -1.90
CA GLY A 242 9.80 8.45 -1.67
C GLY A 242 9.25 8.18 -0.27
N PHE A 243 8.12 7.49 -0.18
CA PHE A 243 7.53 6.97 1.06
C PHE A 243 7.74 5.46 1.15
N ALA A 244 8.53 4.98 2.11
CA ALA A 244 8.65 3.55 2.40
C ALA A 244 7.77 3.13 3.57
N MET A 245 7.15 1.97 3.44
CA MET A 245 6.42 1.27 4.51
C MET A 245 7.41 0.40 5.30
N ALA A 246 7.63 0.66 6.59
CA ALA A 246 8.62 -0.07 7.40
C ALA A 246 8.08 -1.36 8.05
N GLY A 247 6.76 -1.58 8.10
CA GLY A 247 6.19 -2.79 8.70
C GLY A 247 6.30 -4.04 7.81
N GLY A 248 6.36 -3.84 6.49
CA GLY A 248 6.63 -4.88 5.49
C GLY A 248 7.84 -4.65 4.58
N GLY A 249 8.47 -3.47 4.64
CA GLY A 249 9.60 -3.11 3.77
C GLY A 249 10.94 -3.65 4.27
N THR A 250 11.82 -3.99 3.33
CA THR A 250 13.20 -4.42 3.62
C THR A 250 14.04 -3.25 4.14
N ASP A 251 15.14 -3.53 4.86
CA ASP A 251 16.07 -2.47 5.32
C ASP A 251 16.52 -1.55 4.18
N THR A 252 16.65 -2.09 2.97
CA THR A 252 16.96 -1.35 1.74
C THR A 252 15.90 -0.31 1.34
N ALA A 253 14.62 -0.59 1.59
CA ALA A 253 13.52 0.34 1.32
C ALA A 253 13.56 1.53 2.27
N ILE A 254 13.81 1.26 3.55
CA ILE A 254 13.97 2.28 4.58
C ILE A 254 15.23 3.12 4.28
N GLU A 255 16.31 2.53 3.79
CA GLU A 255 17.52 3.25 3.37
C GLU A 255 17.31 4.12 2.13
N THR A 256 16.48 3.69 1.19
CA THR A 256 16.27 4.42 -0.07
C THR A 256 15.24 5.55 0.05
N ALA A 257 14.23 5.42 0.91
CA ALA A 257 13.15 6.39 1.01
C ALA A 257 13.53 7.67 1.78
N ASP A 258 12.93 8.79 1.38
CA ASP A 258 13.09 10.10 2.01
C ASP A 258 12.29 10.22 3.31
N VAL A 259 11.12 9.58 3.31
CA VAL A 259 10.19 9.50 4.44
C VAL A 259 9.86 8.03 4.68
N ALA A 260 10.09 7.55 5.90
CA ALA A 260 9.75 6.18 6.29
C ALA A 260 8.59 6.19 7.29
N LEU A 261 7.59 5.35 7.04
CA LEU A 261 6.45 5.13 7.92
C LEU A 261 6.75 3.91 8.79
N MET A 262 6.85 4.09 10.10
CA MET A 262 7.30 3.04 11.04
C MET A 262 6.37 1.81 11.13
N ASP A 263 5.15 1.91 10.61
CA ASP A 263 4.11 0.90 10.68
C ASP A 263 3.22 1.04 9.43
N ASP A 264 2.51 -0.03 9.06
CA ASP A 264 1.89 -0.19 7.73
C ASP A 264 0.59 0.62 7.50
N ASP A 265 0.49 1.80 8.10
CA ASP A 265 -0.68 2.68 8.04
C ASP A 265 -0.51 3.83 7.04
N LEU A 266 -1.19 3.74 5.89
CA LEU A 266 -1.19 4.77 4.86
C LEU A 266 -1.78 6.12 5.31
N ARG A 267 -2.60 6.16 6.37
CA ARG A 267 -3.21 7.41 6.88
C ARG A 267 -2.17 8.41 7.37
N LYS A 268 -0.94 7.95 7.60
CA LYS A 268 0.19 8.81 7.94
C LYS A 268 0.63 9.73 6.79
N ILE A 269 0.39 9.36 5.53
CA ILE A 269 0.77 10.18 4.37
C ILE A 269 -0.06 11.48 4.30
N PRO A 270 -1.41 11.45 4.29
CA PRO A 270 -2.19 12.68 4.36
C PRO A 270 -1.88 13.50 5.62
N ARG A 271 -1.59 12.84 6.76
CA ARG A 271 -1.12 13.54 7.97
C ARG A 271 0.22 14.25 7.77
N PHE A 272 1.20 13.62 7.11
CA PHE A 272 2.48 14.21 6.75
C PHE A 272 2.30 15.44 5.85
N ILE A 273 1.45 15.35 4.83
CA ILE A 273 1.15 16.46 3.92
C ILE A 273 0.47 17.61 4.67
N GLY A 274 -0.46 17.32 5.57
CA GLY A 274 -1.09 18.31 6.45
C GLY A 274 -0.08 19.00 7.38
N LEU A 275 0.84 18.23 7.97
CA LEU A 275 1.92 18.75 8.81
C LEU A 275 2.86 19.65 8.00
N SER A 276 3.23 19.24 6.78
CA SER A 276 4.03 20.04 5.85
C SER A 276 3.37 21.38 5.54
N LYS A 277 2.09 21.39 5.14
CA LYS A 277 1.32 22.61 4.86
C LYS A 277 1.25 23.54 6.07
N SER A 278 0.97 23.00 7.25
CA SER A 278 0.88 23.80 8.49
C SER A 278 2.23 24.35 8.96
N THR A 279 3.31 23.57 8.83
CA THR A 279 4.67 24.00 9.16
C THR A 279 5.10 25.14 8.25
N TYR A 280 4.81 25.02 6.95
CA TYR A 280 5.10 26.10 6.00
C TYR A 280 4.32 27.38 6.30
N ALA A 281 3.04 27.28 6.70
CA ALA A 281 2.26 28.45 7.08
C ALA A 281 2.89 29.18 8.28
N ILE A 282 3.39 28.44 9.29
CA ILE A 282 4.12 29.02 10.43
C ILE A 282 5.43 29.66 9.98
N LEU A 283 6.15 29.01 9.07
CA LEU A 283 7.40 29.54 8.51
C LEU A 283 7.16 30.88 7.78
N VAL A 284 6.13 30.97 6.93
CA VAL A 284 5.78 32.23 6.23
C VAL A 284 5.36 33.30 7.22
N GLN A 285 4.55 32.97 8.23
CA GLN A 285 4.18 33.93 9.29
C GLN A 285 5.42 34.51 9.98
N ASN A 286 6.38 33.65 10.33
CA ASN A 286 7.61 34.06 10.99
C ASN A 286 8.47 34.96 10.09
N ILE A 287 8.61 34.63 8.81
CA ILE A 287 9.37 35.43 7.85
C ILE A 287 8.70 36.79 7.63
N VAL A 288 7.39 36.82 7.39
CA VAL A 288 6.63 38.07 7.19
C VAL A 288 6.70 38.95 8.44
N PHE A 289 6.58 38.37 9.63
CA PHE A 289 6.73 39.10 10.88
C PHE A 289 8.14 39.68 11.06
N ALA A 290 9.18 38.86 10.86
CA ALA A 290 10.57 39.31 11.00
C ALA A 290 10.92 40.40 9.99
N LEU A 291 10.52 40.25 8.73
CA LEU A 291 10.71 41.27 7.70
C LEU A 291 9.88 42.53 7.98
N GLY A 292 8.66 42.39 8.50
CA GLY A 292 7.81 43.51 8.87
C GLY A 292 8.42 44.37 9.97
N VAL A 293 8.96 43.74 11.03
CA VAL A 293 9.68 44.45 12.10
C VAL A 293 10.92 45.16 11.53
N LYS A 294 11.72 44.48 10.70
CA LYS A 294 12.90 45.09 10.07
C LYS A 294 12.56 46.28 9.17
N ALA A 295 11.52 46.15 8.35
CA ALA A 295 11.06 47.23 7.48
C ALA A 295 10.54 48.44 8.27
N LEU A 296 9.81 48.20 9.36
CA LEU A 296 9.32 49.26 10.26
C LEU A 296 10.49 50.03 10.89
N PHE A 297 11.48 49.32 11.45
CA PHE A 297 12.66 49.96 12.04
C PHE A 297 13.53 50.66 11.02
N PHE A 298 13.65 50.11 9.81
CA PHE A 298 14.31 50.77 8.69
C PHE A 298 13.65 52.12 8.37
N ALA A 299 12.33 52.16 8.23
CA ALA A 299 11.59 53.40 7.98
C ALA A 299 11.73 54.42 9.12
N LEU A 300 11.63 53.98 10.39
CA LEU A 300 11.81 54.84 11.55
C LEU A 300 13.23 55.42 11.66
N THR A 301 14.23 54.67 11.21
CA THR A 301 15.62 55.13 11.18
C THR A 301 15.79 56.26 10.17
N PHE A 302 15.18 56.15 8.98
CA PHE A 302 15.17 57.23 7.98
C PHE A 302 14.46 58.50 8.46
N MET A 303 13.45 58.38 9.32
CA MET A 303 12.77 59.51 9.95
C MET A 303 13.54 60.11 11.14
N GLY A 304 14.68 59.54 11.53
CA GLY A 304 15.47 59.99 12.68
C GLY A 304 14.86 59.63 14.05
N LEU A 305 13.85 58.76 14.08
CA LEU A 305 13.10 58.39 15.29
C LEU A 305 13.62 57.10 15.96
N ALA A 306 14.46 56.33 15.26
CA ALA A 306 15.02 55.08 15.79
C ALA A 306 16.53 55.17 16.04
N THR A 307 16.97 54.57 17.15
CA THR A 307 18.39 54.42 17.50
C THR A 307 18.87 52.98 17.29
N MET A 308 20.18 52.77 17.11
CA MET A 308 20.75 51.42 16.89
C MET A 308 20.38 50.43 18.01
N TRP A 309 20.34 50.88 19.27
CA TRP A 309 19.96 50.01 20.39
C TRP A 309 18.51 49.51 20.30
N MET A 310 17.58 50.35 19.88
CA MET A 310 16.17 49.96 19.71
C MET A 310 16.00 48.93 18.59
N ALA A 311 16.75 49.08 17.50
CA ALA A 311 16.75 48.12 16.40
C ALA A 311 17.29 46.74 16.84
N VAL A 312 18.39 46.71 17.60
CA VAL A 312 18.94 45.46 18.16
C VAL A 312 17.96 44.80 19.12
N PHE A 313 17.34 45.58 20.02
CA PHE A 313 16.34 45.06 20.95
C PHE A 313 15.14 44.46 20.22
N ALA A 314 14.66 45.12 19.17
CA ALA A 314 13.54 44.63 18.36
C ALA A 314 13.88 43.36 17.58
N ASP A 315 15.10 43.23 17.04
CA ASP A 315 15.52 42.01 16.33
C ASP A 315 15.61 40.81 17.26
N VAL A 316 16.19 40.99 18.46
CA VAL A 316 16.23 39.95 19.50
C VAL A 316 14.84 39.59 20.00
N GLY A 317 13.98 40.60 20.25
CA GLY A 317 12.59 40.37 20.64
C GLY A 317 11.80 39.63 19.57
N ALA A 318 11.97 40.00 18.30
CA ALA A 318 11.34 39.33 17.18
C ALA A 318 11.83 37.88 17.03
N ALA A 319 13.12 37.62 17.23
CA ALA A 319 13.68 36.27 17.23
C ALA A 319 13.04 35.39 18.32
N LEU A 320 12.84 35.91 19.53
CA LEU A 320 12.15 35.18 20.60
C LEU A 320 10.70 34.84 20.24
N VAL A 321 9.97 35.79 19.63
CA VAL A 321 8.58 35.56 19.17
C VAL A 321 8.53 34.51 18.07
N VAL A 322 9.46 34.56 17.11
CA VAL A 322 9.59 33.57 16.02
C VAL A 322 9.86 32.17 16.57
N VAL A 323 10.76 32.05 17.55
CA VAL A 323 11.05 30.77 18.23
C VAL A 323 9.81 30.27 18.97
N ALA A 324 9.13 31.13 19.74
CA ALA A 324 7.91 30.78 20.46
C ALA A 324 6.79 30.30 19.51
N ASN A 325 6.61 30.96 18.37
CA ASN A 325 5.64 30.55 17.36
C ASN A 325 6.06 29.23 16.67
N GLY A 326 7.35 29.02 16.45
CA GLY A 326 7.90 27.75 15.95
C GLY A 326 7.56 26.56 16.86
N LEU A 327 7.61 26.74 18.18
CA LEU A 327 7.23 25.71 19.15
C LEU A 327 5.75 25.30 19.06
N ARG A 328 4.88 26.16 18.50
CA ARG A 328 3.46 25.82 18.24
C ARG A 328 3.31 24.65 17.27
N ALA A 329 4.25 24.49 16.32
CA ALA A 329 4.27 23.36 15.41
C ALA A 329 4.46 22.02 16.14
N MET A 330 5.00 22.03 17.37
CA MET A 330 5.17 20.83 18.19
C MET A 330 3.93 20.45 19.00
N ARG A 331 2.85 21.26 19.04
CA ARG A 331 1.63 20.94 19.81
C ARG A 331 0.49 20.41 18.94
N LYS A 332 0.67 20.36 17.63
CA LYS A 332 -0.23 19.69 16.67
C LYS A 332 0.35 18.32 16.31
#